data_AF-S9R139-F1
#
_entry.id   AF-S9R139-F1
#
_cell.length_a   1.000
_cell.length_b   1.000
_cell.length_c   1.000
_cell.angle_alpha   90.00
_cell.angle_beta   90.00
_cell.angle_gamma   90.00
#
_symmetry.space_group_name_H-M   'P 1'
#
loop_
_entity.id
_entity.type
_entity.pdbx_description
1 polymer ?
#
loop_
_entity_poly.entity_id
_entity_poly.type
_entity_poly.pdbx_seq_one_letter_code
_entity_poly.pdbx_strand_id
1 'polypeptide(L)'
;MTDTLLLKEMEQRGIPLKNSWLSLVVNHLVHQRKYARENITIELILPFFIASDIRSSTTGASAASYDISNQHNITLSNPLLVQVVRIREIGKSIVSQLEYLNQLEERKKLKGQQIIRLVDEEDREDKEGDDSGIAEAQEAIFDGKGFKCMCRLVLEDANGQRFYGMEWKSIPGIQLDTNLGTKLLIQNAQIKRGTLLLTPENTEILGGEIDEWNREYFPKKLMQELKEELEVKKLKP
;
A
#
# COMPACT_ATOMS: atom_id res chain seq x y z
N MET A 1 15.66 -22.05 14.71
CA MET A 1 15.68 -20.77 15.42
C MET A 1 14.70 -20.85 16.57
N THR A 2 15.03 -20.34 17.76
CA THR A 2 14.04 -20.24 18.86
C THR A 2 13.10 -19.07 18.61
N ASP A 3 11.87 -19.13 19.10
CA ASP A 3 10.90 -18.02 19.01
C ASP A 3 11.50 -16.69 19.51
N THR A 4 12.30 -16.71 20.57
CA THR A 4 13.00 -15.53 21.11
C THR A 4 13.98 -14.91 20.11
N LEU A 5 14.69 -15.74 19.35
CA LEU A 5 15.65 -15.24 18.34
C LEU A 5 14.90 -14.64 17.14
N LEU A 6 13.79 -15.26 16.72
CA LEU A 6 12.90 -14.72 15.68
C LEU A 6 12.34 -13.34 16.06
N LEU A 7 11.88 -13.18 17.29
CA LEU A 7 11.39 -11.88 17.79
C LEU A 7 12.48 -10.82 17.76
N LYS A 8 13.68 -11.15 18.25
CA LYS A 8 14.81 -10.22 18.28
C LYS A 8 15.22 -9.81 16.87
N GLU A 9 15.26 -10.75 15.92
CA GLU A 9 15.63 -10.44 14.54
C GLU A 9 14.57 -9.58 13.84
N MET A 10 13.27 -9.85 14.07
CA MET A 10 12.19 -9.00 13.56
C MET A 10 12.21 -7.60 14.19
N GLU A 11 12.50 -7.49 15.49
CA GLU A 11 12.65 -6.21 16.20
C GLU A 11 13.83 -5.39 15.67
N GLN A 12 14.95 -6.03 15.32
CA GLN A 12 16.09 -5.37 14.66
C GLN A 12 15.73 -4.79 13.27
N ARG A 13 14.68 -5.32 12.63
CA ARG A 13 14.12 -4.79 11.38
C ARG A 13 13.01 -3.77 11.61
N GLY A 14 12.81 -3.31 12.85
CA GLY A 14 11.74 -2.36 13.21
C GLY A 14 10.35 -2.99 13.29
N ILE A 15 10.26 -4.32 13.41
CA ILE A 15 8.98 -5.07 13.46
C ILE A 15 8.86 -5.78 14.81
N PRO A 16 8.41 -5.08 15.88
CA PRO A 16 8.33 -5.67 17.21
C PRO A 16 7.07 -6.54 17.35
N LEU A 17 7.14 -7.79 16.89
CA LEU A 17 6.02 -8.73 16.92
C LEU A 17 5.54 -9.06 18.34
N LYS A 18 4.24 -9.35 18.49
CA LYS A 18 3.70 -9.93 19.74
C LYS A 18 4.11 -11.40 19.84
N ASN A 19 4.59 -11.81 21.03
CA ASN A 19 4.88 -13.22 21.34
C ASN A 19 3.71 -14.15 20.98
N SER A 20 2.49 -13.79 21.40
CA SER A 20 1.28 -14.59 21.16
C SER A 20 0.98 -14.77 19.68
N TRP A 21 1.15 -13.71 18.88
CA TRP A 21 0.93 -13.75 17.44
C TRP A 21 1.98 -14.62 16.74
N LEU A 22 3.27 -14.46 17.09
CA LEU A 22 4.33 -15.29 16.54
C LEU A 22 4.10 -16.77 16.86
N SER A 23 3.74 -17.11 18.09
CA SER A 23 3.45 -18.49 18.47
C SER A 23 2.29 -19.09 17.66
N LEU A 24 1.26 -18.31 17.32
CA LEU A 24 0.18 -18.79 16.44
C LEU A 24 0.68 -19.11 15.03
N VAL A 25 1.48 -18.23 14.44
CA VAL A 25 2.06 -18.45 13.10
C VAL A 25 3.01 -19.66 13.10
N VAL A 26 3.89 -19.75 14.08
CA VAL A 26 4.82 -20.89 14.25
C VAL A 26 4.03 -22.20 14.40
N ASN A 27 3.01 -22.23 15.25
CA ASN A 27 2.19 -23.43 15.43
C ASN A 27 1.42 -23.79 14.14
N HIS A 28 0.93 -22.81 13.39
CA HIS A 28 0.31 -23.04 12.09
C HIS A 28 1.28 -23.69 11.10
N LEU A 29 2.49 -23.16 10.97
CA LEU A 29 3.53 -23.69 10.08
C LEU A 29 3.94 -25.12 10.43
N VAL A 30 4.07 -25.42 11.73
CA VAL A 30 4.36 -26.78 12.22
C VAL A 30 3.16 -27.71 11.98
N HIS A 31 1.94 -27.25 12.25
CA HIS A 31 0.72 -28.07 12.11
C HIS A 31 0.42 -28.45 10.67
N GLN A 32 0.71 -27.56 9.71
CA GLN A 32 0.65 -27.84 8.27
C GLN A 32 1.68 -28.92 7.84
N ARG A 33 2.51 -29.42 8.77
CA ARG A 33 3.60 -30.41 8.57
C ARG A 33 4.61 -30.01 7.49
N LYS A 34 4.70 -28.71 7.18
CA LYS A 34 5.62 -28.18 6.18
C LYS A 34 7.02 -27.94 6.73
N TYR A 35 7.13 -27.63 8.03
CA TYR A 35 8.40 -27.24 8.65
C TYR A 35 8.55 -27.79 10.07
N ALA A 36 9.77 -28.18 10.44
CA ALA A 36 10.17 -28.39 11.83
C ALA A 36 10.35 -27.03 12.52
N ARG A 37 10.07 -26.93 13.83
CA ARG A 37 10.06 -25.64 14.55
C ARG A 37 11.42 -24.94 14.49
N GLU A 38 12.49 -25.72 14.60
CA GLU A 38 13.88 -25.29 14.52
C GLU A 38 14.28 -24.76 13.13
N ASN A 39 13.53 -25.07 12.08
CA ASN A 39 13.80 -24.63 10.71
C ASN A 39 12.95 -23.43 10.29
N ILE A 40 12.10 -22.90 11.18
CA ILE A 40 11.33 -21.70 10.90
C ILE A 40 12.28 -20.49 10.93
N THR A 41 12.30 -19.76 9.82
CA THR A 41 13.04 -18.51 9.65
C THR A 41 12.08 -17.34 9.53
N ILE A 42 12.62 -16.13 9.61
CA ILE A 42 11.85 -14.90 9.42
C ILE A 42 11.23 -14.79 8.02
N GLU A 43 11.86 -15.36 6.97
CA GLU A 43 11.33 -15.36 5.60
C GLU A 43 10.01 -16.13 5.50
N LEU A 44 9.82 -17.14 6.36
CA LEU A 44 8.57 -17.90 6.43
C LEU A 44 7.47 -17.15 7.22
N ILE A 45 7.86 -16.24 8.11
CA ILE A 45 6.93 -15.46 8.96
C ILE A 45 6.51 -14.16 8.26
N LEU A 46 7.41 -13.54 7.51
CA LEU A 46 7.19 -12.26 6.83
C LEU A 46 5.89 -12.23 6.00
N PRO A 47 5.55 -13.25 5.18
CA PRO A 47 4.28 -13.28 4.45
C PRO A 47 3.05 -13.14 5.34
N PHE A 48 3.05 -13.77 6.52
CA PHE A 48 1.95 -13.65 7.48
C PHE A 48 1.90 -12.25 8.10
N PHE A 49 3.06 -11.65 8.37
CA PHE A 49 3.13 -10.31 8.94
C PHE A 49 2.61 -9.26 7.95
N ILE A 50 3.11 -9.27 6.71
CA ILE A 50 2.73 -8.26 5.71
C ILE A 50 1.24 -8.33 5.36
N ALA A 51 0.63 -9.50 5.46
CA ALA A 51 -0.81 -9.75 5.25
C ALA A 51 -1.69 -9.47 6.51
N SER A 52 -1.08 -9.21 7.66
CA SER A 52 -1.81 -9.00 8.93
C SER A 52 -2.10 -7.54 9.22
N ASP A 53 -3.12 -7.27 10.03
CA ASP A 53 -3.31 -5.95 10.67
C ASP A 53 -2.26 -5.77 11.78
N ILE A 54 -1.46 -4.71 11.72
CA ILE A 54 -0.36 -4.51 12.70
C ILE A 54 -0.86 -4.41 14.14
N ARG A 55 -2.09 -3.94 14.36
CA ARG A 55 -2.67 -3.87 15.71
C ARG A 55 -2.82 -5.26 16.34
N SER A 56 -2.94 -6.29 15.51
CA SER A 56 -3.02 -7.69 15.95
C SER A 56 -1.64 -8.33 16.10
N SER A 57 -0.68 -7.99 15.21
CA SER A 57 0.60 -8.70 15.07
C SER A 57 1.78 -8.07 15.79
N THR A 58 1.77 -6.77 16.06
CA THR A 58 2.90 -6.05 16.66
C THR A 58 2.57 -5.41 18.01
N THR A 59 3.58 -5.24 18.84
CA THR A 59 3.50 -4.50 20.10
C THR A 59 3.50 -2.99 19.85
N GLY A 60 3.13 -2.21 20.86
CA GLY A 60 3.22 -0.75 20.82
C GLY A 60 4.64 -0.18 20.86
N ALA A 61 5.69 -1.00 20.83
CA ALA A 61 7.08 -0.54 20.94
C ALA A 61 7.52 0.35 19.76
N SER A 62 6.95 0.14 18.57
CA SER A 62 7.16 0.97 17.38
C SER A 62 5.92 1.82 17.03
N ALA A 63 5.03 2.04 18.00
CA ALA A 63 3.94 3.00 17.87
C ALA A 63 4.40 4.41 18.27
N ALA A 64 3.61 5.43 17.92
CA ALA A 64 3.97 6.80 18.25
C ALA A 64 3.90 7.01 19.78
N SER A 65 4.96 7.60 20.36
CA SER A 65 5.04 7.90 21.79
C SER A 65 4.16 9.08 22.23
N TYR A 66 3.51 9.74 21.28
CA TYR A 66 2.64 10.89 21.48
C TYR A 66 1.55 10.91 20.41
N ASP A 67 0.50 11.70 20.66
CA ASP A 67 -0.52 11.99 19.65
C ASP A 67 0.07 12.90 18.56
N ILE A 68 0.34 12.32 17.39
CA ILE A 68 0.92 12.97 16.23
C ILE A 68 0.05 14.15 15.80
N SER A 69 -1.28 14.04 15.89
CA SER A 69 -2.21 15.06 15.40
C SER A 69 -2.04 16.42 16.10
N ASN A 70 -1.56 16.41 17.34
CA ASN A 70 -1.31 17.60 18.15
C ASN A 70 0.11 18.18 18.00
N GLN A 71 0.96 17.56 17.18
CA GLN A 71 2.37 17.96 17.07
C GLN A 71 2.62 18.92 15.90
N HIS A 72 3.58 19.82 16.08
CA HIS A 72 4.04 20.74 15.04
C HIS A 72 5.49 21.14 15.26
N ASN A 73 6.26 21.19 14.17
CA ASN A 73 7.67 21.59 14.16
C ASN A 73 8.59 20.69 14.99
N ILE A 74 8.27 19.40 15.09
CA ILE A 74 9.13 18.40 15.70
C ILE A 74 9.56 17.36 14.66
N THR A 75 10.58 16.57 15.00
CA THR A 75 10.98 15.39 14.23
C THR A 75 10.59 14.15 15.00
N LEU A 76 10.17 13.11 14.28
CA LEU A 76 9.88 11.81 14.84
C LEU A 76 11.07 11.28 15.65
N SER A 77 10.84 10.89 16.90
CA SER A 77 11.91 10.55 17.85
C SER A 77 12.44 9.13 17.69
N ASN A 78 11.60 8.20 17.25
CA ASN A 78 11.93 6.78 17.09
C ASN A 78 11.34 6.24 15.78
N PRO A 79 11.89 5.16 15.20
CA PRO A 79 11.27 4.50 14.06
C PRO A 79 9.83 4.07 14.35
N LEU A 80 8.93 4.41 13.43
CA LEU A 80 7.49 4.24 13.54
C LEU A 80 7.02 3.26 12.47
N LEU A 81 6.53 2.10 12.91
CA LEU A 81 5.89 1.11 12.05
C LEU A 81 4.40 1.43 11.91
N VAL A 82 3.95 1.62 10.68
CA VAL A 82 2.56 1.94 10.38
C VAL A 82 2.01 1.05 9.27
N GLN A 83 0.69 1.03 9.16
CA GLN A 83 -0.02 0.52 7.99
C GLN A 83 -0.82 1.61 7.32
N VAL A 84 -0.94 1.53 6.00
CA VAL A 84 -1.70 2.47 5.18
C VAL A 84 -3.18 2.12 5.26
N VAL A 85 -3.98 2.93 5.93
CA VAL A 85 -5.44 2.78 5.97
C VAL A 85 -6.10 3.35 4.73
N ARG A 86 -5.52 4.42 4.18
CA ARG A 86 -6.11 5.15 3.07
C ARG A 86 -5.07 5.93 2.30
N ILE A 87 -5.29 6.10 0.99
CA ILE A 87 -4.50 6.99 0.13
C ILE A 87 -5.44 7.88 -0.68
N ARG A 88 -5.04 9.15 -0.85
CA ARG A 88 -5.70 10.12 -1.72
C ARG A 88 -4.64 10.89 -2.51
N GLU A 89 -4.88 11.08 -3.80
CA GLU A 89 -4.14 12.05 -4.59
C GLU A 89 -4.71 13.45 -4.31
N ILE A 90 -3.86 14.39 -3.90
CA ILE A 90 -4.28 15.74 -3.47
C ILE A 90 -3.74 16.87 -4.34
N GLY A 91 -2.83 16.59 -5.27
CA GLY A 91 -2.32 17.53 -6.27
C GLY A 91 -3.10 17.57 -7.60
N LYS A 92 -4.00 16.60 -7.87
CA LYS A 92 -4.88 16.56 -9.04
C LYS A 92 -6.32 16.86 -8.69
N SER A 93 -7.04 17.48 -9.62
CA SER A 93 -8.48 17.72 -9.48
C SER A 93 -9.26 16.39 -9.42
N ILE A 94 -10.40 16.40 -8.73
CA ILE A 94 -11.29 15.23 -8.66
C ILE A 94 -11.72 14.77 -10.06
N VAL A 95 -12.00 15.71 -10.97
CA VAL A 95 -12.38 15.42 -12.35
C VAL A 95 -11.26 14.67 -13.08
N SER A 96 -10.01 15.16 -12.98
CA SER A 96 -8.85 14.51 -13.59
C SER A 96 -8.60 13.11 -13.00
N GLN A 97 -8.84 12.93 -11.69
CA GLN A 97 -8.78 11.61 -11.05
C GLN A 97 -9.86 10.67 -11.58
N LEU A 98 -11.10 11.15 -11.76
CA LEU A 98 -12.19 10.34 -12.32
C LEU A 98 -11.93 9.94 -13.77
N GLU A 99 -11.43 10.86 -14.60
CA GLU A 99 -11.04 10.58 -15.99
C GLU A 99 -9.97 9.48 -16.05
N TYR A 100 -8.91 9.60 -15.23
CA TYR A 100 -7.87 8.60 -15.12
C TYR A 100 -8.42 7.22 -14.71
N LEU A 101 -9.27 7.17 -13.69
CA LEU A 101 -9.83 5.92 -13.19
C LEU A 101 -10.82 5.26 -14.17
N ASN A 102 -11.61 6.05 -14.91
CA ASN A 102 -12.47 5.52 -15.97
C ASN A 102 -11.64 4.85 -17.08
N GLN A 103 -10.57 5.52 -17.54
CA GLN A 103 -9.67 4.96 -18.55
C GLN A 103 -9.01 3.66 -18.08
N LEU A 104 -8.62 3.59 -16.80
CA LEU A 104 -8.11 2.36 -16.19
C LEU A 104 -9.15 1.23 -16.19
N GLU A 105 -10.41 1.51 -15.85
CA GLU A 105 -11.47 0.49 -15.86
C GLU A 105 -11.78 -0.03 -17.27
N GLU A 106 -11.86 0.87 -18.26
CA GLU A 106 -12.09 0.50 -19.65
C GLU A 106 -11.00 -0.44 -20.17
N ARG A 107 -9.72 -0.13 -19.88
CA ARG A 107 -8.60 -1.01 -20.23
C ARG A 107 -8.68 -2.37 -19.54
N LYS A 108 -9.05 -2.43 -18.25
CA LYS A 108 -9.22 -3.70 -17.53
C LYS A 108 -10.30 -4.57 -18.19
N LYS A 109 -11.39 -3.96 -18.67
CA LYS A 109 -12.45 -4.67 -19.42
C LYS A 109 -11.94 -5.20 -20.75
N LEU A 110 -11.15 -4.43 -21.49
CA LEU A 110 -10.58 -4.83 -22.79
C LEU A 110 -9.57 -6.00 -22.63
N LYS A 111 -8.66 -5.94 -21.66
CA LYS A 111 -7.69 -7.03 -21.40
C LYS A 111 -8.40 -8.33 -20.99
N GLY A 112 -9.49 -8.27 -20.22
CA GLY A 112 -10.28 -9.44 -19.82
C GLY A 112 -11.03 -10.14 -20.97
N GLN A 113 -11.25 -9.44 -22.09
CA GLN A 113 -11.94 -10.00 -23.27
C GLN A 113 -11.00 -10.73 -24.24
N GLN A 114 -9.68 -10.55 -24.13
CA GLN A 114 -8.71 -11.11 -25.10
C GLN A 114 -8.28 -12.56 -24.83
N ILE A 115 -8.78 -13.24 -23.78
CA ILE A 115 -8.27 -14.57 -23.35
C ILE A 115 -8.96 -15.77 -24.03
N ILE A 116 -9.99 -15.59 -24.86
CA ILE A 116 -10.58 -16.70 -25.64
C ILE A 116 -10.66 -16.32 -27.12
N ARG A 117 -9.53 -16.38 -27.82
CA ARG A 117 -9.50 -16.80 -29.22
C ARG A 117 -8.59 -18.02 -29.27
N LEU A 118 -9.20 -19.20 -29.12
CA LEU A 118 -8.64 -20.42 -29.68
C LEU A 118 -8.42 -20.11 -31.16
N VAL A 119 -7.15 -20.11 -31.56
CA VAL A 119 -6.69 -19.88 -32.91
C VAL A 119 -7.13 -21.10 -33.72
N ASP A 120 -8.16 -20.95 -34.56
CA ASP A 120 -8.22 -21.75 -35.78
C ASP A 120 -7.25 -21.07 -36.75
N GLU A 121 -6.08 -21.69 -36.90
CA GLU A 121 -5.12 -21.36 -37.94
C GLU A 121 -5.76 -21.66 -39.28
N GLU A 122 -6.06 -20.62 -40.06
CA GLU A 122 -5.82 -20.51 -41.49
C GLU A 122 -6.45 -19.21 -42.03
N ASP A 123 -5.70 -18.52 -42.89
CA ASP A 123 -6.15 -17.47 -43.82
C ASP A 123 -6.30 -16.01 -43.30
N ARG A 124 -5.24 -15.19 -43.45
CA ARG A 124 -5.13 -14.19 -44.55
C ARG A 124 -4.01 -13.15 -44.35
N GLU A 125 -3.41 -12.85 -45.49
CA GLU A 125 -2.32 -11.94 -45.78
C GLU A 125 -2.60 -10.45 -45.47
N ASP A 126 -1.49 -9.73 -45.25
CA ASP A 126 -1.23 -8.30 -45.48
C ASP A 126 -2.14 -7.24 -44.86
N LYS A 127 -1.78 -6.80 -43.64
CA LYS A 127 -1.78 -5.37 -43.25
C LYS A 127 -0.63 -5.08 -42.27
N GLU A 128 0.49 -4.57 -42.80
CA GLU A 128 1.49 -3.85 -42.00
C GLU A 128 0.87 -2.55 -41.47
N GLY A 129 0.38 -2.61 -40.24
CA GLY A 129 0.10 -1.45 -39.41
C GLY A 129 0.86 -1.66 -38.10
N ASP A 130 2.02 -1.01 -37.98
CA ASP A 130 2.82 -0.97 -36.76
C ASP A 130 2.11 -0.14 -35.68
N ASP A 131 1.08 -0.74 -35.08
CA ASP A 131 0.36 -0.22 -33.90
C ASP A 131 1.03 -0.68 -32.58
N SER A 132 2.11 -1.48 -32.70
CA SER A 132 2.82 -2.06 -31.56
C SER A 132 3.57 -1.00 -30.74
N GLY A 133 4.23 -0.04 -31.42
CA GLY A 133 4.95 1.04 -30.77
C GLY A 133 4.06 2.09 -30.09
N ILE A 134 2.82 2.27 -30.57
CA ILE A 134 1.84 3.20 -29.97
C ILE A 134 1.28 2.62 -28.67
N ALA A 135 0.99 1.32 -28.65
CA ALA A 135 0.52 0.62 -27.45
C ALA A 135 1.58 0.62 -26.34
N GLU A 136 2.85 0.37 -26.66
CA GLU A 136 3.97 0.35 -25.71
C GLU A 136 4.30 1.76 -25.17
N ALA A 137 4.30 2.79 -26.03
CA ALA A 137 4.48 4.18 -25.60
C ALA A 137 3.32 4.67 -24.72
N GLN A 138 2.09 4.23 -25.00
CA GLN A 138 0.91 4.53 -24.18
C GLN A 138 0.84 3.72 -22.88
N GLU A 139 1.44 2.52 -22.81
CA GLU A 139 1.60 1.77 -21.56
C GLU A 139 2.63 2.46 -20.63
N ALA A 140 3.77 2.92 -21.17
CA ALA A 140 4.81 3.61 -20.39
C ALA A 140 4.35 4.95 -19.80
N ILE A 141 3.42 5.66 -20.45
CA ILE A 141 2.84 6.92 -19.94
C ILE A 141 1.83 6.67 -18.81
N PHE A 142 1.20 5.48 -18.76
CA PHE A 142 0.03 5.19 -17.91
C PHE A 142 0.31 4.28 -16.71
N ASP A 143 1.57 3.96 -16.44
CA ASP A 143 2.07 3.10 -15.35
C ASP A 143 1.85 3.70 -13.93
N GLY A 144 0.82 4.54 -13.73
CA GLY A 144 0.54 5.31 -12.51
C GLY A 144 1.53 6.44 -12.23
N LYS A 145 2.79 6.26 -12.66
CA LYS A 145 3.91 7.20 -12.51
C LYS A 145 3.68 8.57 -13.13
N GLY A 146 2.91 8.67 -14.22
CA GLY A 146 2.62 9.95 -14.89
C GLY A 146 1.45 10.74 -14.29
N PHE A 147 0.53 10.07 -13.60
CA PHE A 147 -0.69 10.70 -13.08
C PHE A 147 -0.48 11.30 -11.67
N LYS A 148 0.35 10.67 -10.84
CA LYS A 148 0.59 11.08 -9.46
C LYS A 148 1.27 12.45 -9.37
N CYS A 149 0.74 13.34 -8.51
CA CYS A 149 1.44 14.55 -8.09
C CYS A 149 1.89 14.45 -6.63
N MET A 150 0.96 14.20 -5.70
CA MET A 150 1.25 14.14 -4.27
C MET A 150 0.16 13.35 -3.55
N CYS A 151 0.55 12.25 -2.93
CA CYS A 151 -0.37 11.45 -2.13
C CYS A 151 -0.43 11.92 -0.66
N ARG A 152 -1.64 11.97 -0.14
CA ARG A 152 -1.92 12.03 1.30
C ARG A 152 -2.38 10.66 1.76
N LEU A 153 -1.73 10.14 2.79
CA LEU A 153 -2.02 8.86 3.40
C LEU A 153 -2.70 9.07 4.75
N VAL A 154 -3.65 8.19 5.08
CA VAL A 154 -4.05 7.93 6.47
C VAL A 154 -3.25 6.74 6.92
N LEU A 155 -2.43 6.96 7.94
CA LEU A 155 -1.57 5.95 8.54
C LEU A 155 -2.17 5.54 9.89
N GLU A 156 -1.99 4.28 10.26
CA GLU A 156 -2.37 3.74 11.56
C GLU A 156 -1.18 3.01 12.18
N ASP A 157 -0.93 3.26 13.47
CA ASP A 157 0.12 2.56 14.23
C ASP A 157 -0.42 1.33 14.99
N ALA A 158 0.48 0.60 15.67
CA ALA A 158 0.12 -0.61 16.42
C ALA A 158 -0.86 -0.37 17.59
N ASN A 159 -0.95 0.87 18.09
CA ASN A 159 -1.88 1.27 19.14
C ASN A 159 -3.24 1.74 18.56
N GLY A 160 -3.38 1.78 17.24
CA GLY A 160 -4.58 2.23 16.55
C GLY A 160 -4.69 3.75 16.40
N GLN A 161 -3.63 4.50 16.70
CA GLN A 161 -3.61 5.93 16.46
C GLN A 161 -3.61 6.19 14.95
N ARG A 162 -4.53 7.04 14.47
CA ARG A 162 -4.60 7.43 13.06
C ARG A 162 -4.15 8.87 12.86
N PHE A 163 -3.28 9.08 11.87
CA PHE A 163 -2.72 10.39 11.55
C PHE A 163 -2.40 10.49 10.06
N TYR A 164 -2.12 11.71 9.61
CA TYR A 164 -1.82 11.94 8.19
C TYR A 164 -0.33 11.81 7.90
N GLY A 165 -0.01 11.15 6.80
CA GLY A 165 1.26 11.29 6.10
C GLY A 165 1.04 12.04 4.79
N MET A 166 1.93 12.97 4.46
CA MET A 166 1.93 13.66 3.18
C MET A 166 3.22 13.33 2.47
N GLU A 167 3.10 12.86 1.23
CA GLU A 167 4.22 12.65 0.31
C GLU A 167 4.86 14.00 -0.03
N TRP A 168 5.82 14.43 0.78
CA TRP A 168 6.51 15.71 0.63
C TRP A 168 7.50 15.68 -0.53
N LYS A 169 8.14 14.54 -0.75
CA LYS A 169 8.87 14.21 -1.97
C LYS A 169 8.29 12.92 -2.55
N SER A 170 8.32 12.76 -3.87
CA SER A 170 7.80 11.55 -4.54
C SER A 170 8.50 10.30 -4.03
N ILE A 171 7.72 9.35 -3.51
CA ILE A 171 8.16 8.04 -3.03
C ILE A 171 7.75 6.98 -4.08
N PRO A 172 8.71 6.31 -4.73
CA PRO A 172 8.41 5.17 -5.60
C PRO A 172 7.66 4.08 -4.83
N GLY A 173 6.56 3.58 -5.38
CA GLY A 173 5.71 2.56 -4.74
C GLY A 173 4.55 3.11 -3.90
N ILE A 174 4.51 4.43 -3.64
CA ILE A 174 3.30 5.10 -3.12
C ILE A 174 2.56 5.77 -4.28
N GLN A 175 1.32 5.36 -4.50
CA GLN A 175 0.43 5.81 -5.55
C GLN A 175 -1.04 5.47 -5.21
N LEU A 176 -1.99 5.89 -6.05
CA LEU A 176 -3.42 5.70 -5.80
C LEU A 176 -3.86 4.22 -5.72
N ASP A 177 -3.15 3.33 -6.41
CA ASP A 177 -3.37 1.89 -6.45
C ASP A 177 -2.50 1.12 -5.45
N THR A 178 -1.71 1.80 -4.60
CA THR A 178 -0.99 1.14 -3.51
C THR A 178 -2.00 0.45 -2.58
N ASN A 179 -1.78 -0.82 -2.31
CA ASN A 179 -2.69 -1.64 -1.53
C ASN A 179 -2.89 -1.09 -0.12
N LEU A 180 -4.15 -1.04 0.32
CA LEU A 180 -4.48 -0.73 1.70
C LEU A 180 -3.95 -1.83 2.62
N GLY A 181 -3.46 -1.45 3.78
CA GLY A 181 -2.73 -2.33 4.70
C GLY A 181 -1.23 -2.43 4.39
N THR A 182 -0.71 -1.80 3.32
CA THR A 182 0.73 -1.70 3.07
C THR A 182 1.46 -1.22 4.31
N LYS A 183 2.53 -1.92 4.70
CA LYS A 183 3.35 -1.63 5.88
C LYS A 183 4.47 -0.67 5.50
N LEU A 184 4.66 0.37 6.32
CA LEU A 184 5.73 1.35 6.16
C LEU A 184 6.52 1.46 7.46
N LEU A 185 7.85 1.58 7.32
CA LEU A 185 8.74 1.96 8.42
C LEU A 185 9.21 3.39 8.19
N ILE A 186 8.85 4.30 9.10
CA ILE A 186 9.10 5.73 8.99
C ILE A 186 10.10 6.15 10.07
N GLN A 187 11.14 6.88 9.69
CA GLN A 187 12.19 7.34 10.60
C GLN A 187 12.61 8.77 10.28
N ASN A 188 12.94 9.59 11.29
CA ASN A 188 13.43 10.95 11.10
C ASN A 188 12.50 11.89 10.28
N ALA A 189 11.20 11.56 10.19
CA ALA A 189 10.23 12.39 9.49
C ALA A 189 9.86 13.64 10.30
N GLN A 190 9.74 14.78 9.63
CA GLN A 190 9.24 15.99 10.27
C GLN A 190 7.72 15.91 10.45
N ILE A 191 7.23 16.41 11.57
CA ILE A 191 5.80 16.54 11.85
C ILE A 191 5.43 18.02 11.78
N LYS A 192 4.50 18.36 10.88
CA LYS A 192 3.95 19.70 10.73
C LYS A 192 2.43 19.64 10.81
N ARG A 193 1.85 20.28 11.84
CA ARG A 193 0.39 20.43 12.01
C ARG A 193 -0.32 19.08 11.94
N GLY A 194 0.16 18.12 12.72
CA GLY A 194 -0.43 16.78 12.76
C GLY A 194 -0.12 15.88 11.58
N THR A 195 0.78 16.28 10.67
CA THR A 195 1.09 15.54 9.44
C THR A 195 2.57 15.19 9.35
N LEU A 196 2.88 13.92 9.10
CA LEU A 196 4.23 13.46 8.78
C LEU A 196 4.60 13.87 7.36
N LEU A 197 5.75 14.51 7.19
CA LEU A 197 6.31 14.84 5.88
C LEU A 197 7.17 13.67 5.39
N LEU A 198 6.61 12.86 4.51
CA LEU A 198 7.22 11.64 4.02
C LEU A 198 8.11 11.93 2.81
N THR A 199 9.28 11.33 2.80
CA THR A 199 10.24 11.39 1.70
C THR A 199 10.88 10.01 1.48
N PRO A 200 11.48 9.74 0.31
CA PRO A 200 12.17 8.47 0.07
C PRO A 200 13.27 8.15 1.10
N GLU A 201 13.90 9.18 1.66
CA GLU A 201 14.99 9.01 2.62
C GLU A 201 14.50 8.63 4.02
N ASN A 202 13.21 8.83 4.31
CA ASN A 202 12.64 8.73 5.65
C ASN A 202 11.51 7.68 5.75
N THR A 203 11.14 7.07 4.63
CA THR A 203 10.04 6.11 4.51
C THR A 203 10.50 4.88 3.74
N GLU A 204 10.51 3.74 4.41
CA GLU A 204 10.74 2.42 3.80
C GLU A 204 9.41 1.69 3.61
N ILE A 205 9.19 1.16 2.41
CA ILE A 205 7.99 0.36 2.08
C ILE A 205 8.32 -1.11 2.31
N LEU A 206 7.66 -1.71 3.30
CA LEU A 206 7.78 -3.15 3.60
C LEU A 206 6.78 -3.99 2.77
N GLY A 207 5.81 -3.33 2.13
CA GLY A 207 4.81 -3.97 1.27
C GLY A 207 3.64 -4.58 2.04
N GLY A 208 2.99 -5.56 1.43
CA GLY A 208 1.81 -6.23 1.99
C GLY A 208 0.49 -5.53 1.73
N GLU A 209 -0.58 -6.16 2.20
CA GLU A 209 -1.94 -5.68 2.06
C GLU A 209 -2.83 -6.30 3.13
N ILE A 210 -4.03 -5.74 3.29
CA ILE A 210 -5.11 -6.37 4.04
C ILE A 210 -6.24 -6.62 3.04
N ASP A 211 -6.47 -7.87 2.68
CA ASP A 211 -7.39 -8.28 1.61
C ASP A 211 -8.79 -7.67 1.77
N GLU A 212 -9.30 -7.64 3.00
CA GLU A 212 -10.61 -7.08 3.30
C GLU A 212 -10.70 -5.58 3.00
N TRP A 213 -9.59 -4.84 3.13
CA TRP A 213 -9.56 -3.40 2.87
C TRP A 213 -9.51 -3.10 1.38
N ASN A 214 -8.89 -3.99 0.59
CA ASN A 214 -8.73 -3.82 -0.85
C ASN A 214 -9.88 -4.37 -1.68
N ARG A 215 -10.73 -5.23 -1.11
CA ARG A 215 -11.87 -5.82 -1.80
C ARG A 215 -12.76 -4.76 -2.44
N GLU A 216 -12.75 -4.75 -3.77
CA GLU A 216 -13.47 -3.79 -4.63
C GLU A 216 -13.13 -2.30 -4.39
N TYR A 217 -12.03 -2.02 -3.68
CA TYR A 217 -11.67 -0.66 -3.33
C TYR A 217 -11.16 0.12 -4.55
N PHE A 218 -10.06 -0.31 -5.14
CA PHE A 218 -9.45 0.34 -6.30
C PHE A 218 -9.77 -0.42 -7.61
N PRO A 219 -10.23 0.26 -8.67
CA PRO A 219 -10.57 1.69 -8.75
C PRO A 219 -12.02 2.01 -8.30
N LYS A 220 -12.91 1.00 -8.24
CA LYS A 220 -14.37 1.17 -8.15
C LYS A 220 -14.85 2.05 -6.99
N LYS A 221 -14.58 1.65 -5.73
CA LYS A 221 -15.04 2.39 -4.55
C LYS A 221 -14.38 3.77 -4.46
N LEU A 222 -13.11 3.88 -4.85
CA LEU A 222 -12.42 5.18 -4.93
C LEU A 222 -13.13 6.15 -5.88
N MET A 223 -13.56 5.68 -7.05
CA MET A 223 -14.33 6.49 -8.00
C MET A 223 -15.67 6.95 -7.42
N GLN A 224 -16.38 6.07 -6.71
CA GLN A 224 -17.63 6.42 -6.04
C GLN A 224 -17.41 7.54 -5.02
N GLU A 225 -16.41 7.41 -4.16
CA GLU A 225 -16.10 8.42 -3.13
C GLU A 225 -15.66 9.76 -3.75
N LEU A 226 -14.96 9.73 -4.88
CA LEU A 226 -14.60 10.93 -5.65
C LEU A 226 -15.83 11.63 -6.23
N LYS A 227 -16.80 10.88 -6.78
CA LYS A 227 -18.08 11.43 -7.27
C LYS A 227 -18.87 12.06 -6.14
N GLU A 228 -18.98 11.39 -4.99
CA GLU A 228 -19.65 11.91 -3.80
C GLU A 228 -18.99 13.21 -3.30
N GLU A 229 -17.66 13.27 -3.23
CA GLU A 229 -16.93 14.48 -2.85
C GLU A 229 -17.17 15.63 -3.84
N LEU A 230 -17.28 15.34 -5.14
CA LEU A 230 -17.57 16.34 -6.17
C LEU A 230 -18.97 16.94 -5.97
N GLU A 231 -19.98 16.12 -5.68
CA GLU A 231 -21.34 16.60 -5.42
C GLU A 231 -21.42 17.45 -4.16
N VAL A 232 -20.75 17.06 -3.08
CA VAL A 232 -20.68 17.86 -1.84
C VAL A 232 -20.02 19.22 -2.09
N LYS A 233 -19.00 19.29 -2.94
CA LYS A 233 -18.33 20.57 -3.28
C LYS A 233 -19.22 21.48 -4.13
N LYS A 234 -20.08 20.94 -5.00
CA LYS A 234 -21.06 21.74 -5.75
C LYS A 234 -22.13 22.39 -4.85
N LEU A 235 -22.40 21.78 -3.69
CA LEU A 235 -23.39 22.24 -2.72
C LEU A 235 -22.86 23.30 -1.75
N LYS A 236 -21.55 23.56 -1.73
CA LYS A 236 -20.95 24.63 -0.92
C LYS A 236 -20.80 25.88 -1.80
N PRO A 237 -21.55 26.98 -1.51
CA PRO A 237 -21.46 28.22 -2.27
C PRO A 237 -20.09 28.90 -2.14
#